data_AF-A0A7X7ZDZ8-F1
#
_entry.id   AF-A0A7X7ZDZ8-F1
#
_cell.length_a   1.000
_cell.length_b   1.000
_cell.length_c   1.000
_cell.angle_alpha   90.00
_cell.angle_beta   90.00
_cell.angle_gamma   90.00
#
_symmetry.space_group_name_H-M   'P 1'
#
loop_
_entity.id
_entity.type
_entity.pdbx_description
1 polymer ?
#
loop_
_entity_poly.entity_id
_entity_poly.type
_entity_poly.pdbx_seq_one_letter_code
_entity_poly.pdbx_strand_id
1 'polypeptide(L)'
;MIVTAAVFACCILGYILSTAFGNKCNMNRNTSGCVGAMRISALLKDAKNKTAFVLTDYGCSRHTGDNVLRHEIPDTIDHKQIIYLDCIGNGDTTMVGYTEGHKKQAEELAACIHAKLYQLTPSELKYTSFSYYPSGLLVTRGFYKEESKIVSIPDTATKQDDTVDPDAVEELCQGIASYQEKKPIERKETKEINDHE
;
A
#
# COMPACT_ATOMS: atom_id res chain seq x y z
N MET A 1 -28.74 26.05 -35.26
CA MET A 1 -27.40 26.49 -34.79
C MET A 1 -27.16 26.18 -33.32
N ILE A 2 -28.06 26.55 -32.39
CA ILE A 2 -27.86 26.35 -30.94
C ILE A 2 -27.67 24.86 -30.57
N VAL A 3 -28.51 23.98 -31.11
CA VAL A 3 -28.42 22.52 -30.83
C VAL A 3 -27.10 21.93 -31.35
N THR A 4 -26.68 22.30 -32.55
CA THR A 4 -25.42 21.84 -33.16
C THR A 4 -24.19 22.31 -32.37
N ALA A 5 -24.19 23.57 -31.91
CA ALA A 5 -23.12 24.11 -31.07
C ALA A 5 -23.06 23.43 -29.70
N ALA A 6 -24.23 23.14 -29.10
CA ALA A 6 -24.30 22.41 -27.83
C ALA A 6 -23.77 20.98 -27.95
N VAL A 7 -24.15 20.24 -29.01
CA VAL A 7 -23.62 18.89 -29.27
C VAL A 7 -22.11 18.91 -29.46
N PHE A 8 -21.60 19.87 -30.24
CA PHE A 8 -20.16 20.00 -30.48
C PHE A 8 -19.39 20.33 -29.19
N ALA A 9 -19.93 21.21 -28.34
CA ALA A 9 -19.37 21.51 -27.03
C ALA A 9 -19.38 20.27 -26.10
N CYS A 10 -20.46 19.49 -26.10
CA CYS A 10 -20.53 18.22 -25.35
C CYS A 10 -19.52 17.18 -25.85
N CYS A 11 -19.28 17.09 -27.16
CA CYS A 11 -18.25 16.21 -27.71
C CYS A 11 -16.84 16.65 -27.31
N ILE A 12 -16.54 17.96 -27.34
CA ILE A 12 -15.25 18.50 -26.88
C ILE A 12 -15.08 18.28 -25.37
N LEU A 13 -16.11 18.55 -24.57
CA LEU A 13 -16.08 18.29 -23.13
C LEU A 13 -15.93 16.80 -22.82
N GLY A 14 -16.65 15.93 -23.54
CA GLY A 14 -16.52 14.48 -23.41
C GLY A 14 -15.12 14.00 -23.80
N TYR A 15 -14.56 14.54 -24.89
CA TYR A 15 -13.18 14.27 -25.30
C TYR A 15 -12.19 14.72 -24.22
N ILE A 16 -12.29 15.97 -23.75
CA ILE A 16 -11.45 16.50 -22.66
C ILE A 16 -11.62 15.63 -21.41
N LEU A 17 -12.82 15.28 -20.98
CA LEU A 17 -13.02 14.41 -19.81
C LEU A 17 -12.46 13.00 -20.03
N SER A 18 -12.42 12.50 -21.26
CA SER A 18 -11.85 11.19 -21.61
C SER A 18 -10.32 11.20 -21.82
N THR A 19 -9.74 12.36 -22.13
CA THR A 19 -8.30 12.50 -22.46
C THR A 19 -7.53 13.47 -21.55
N ALA A 20 -8.18 14.15 -20.60
CA ALA A 20 -7.59 15.25 -19.84
C ALA A 20 -6.52 14.74 -18.88
N PHE A 21 -5.29 15.17 -19.19
CA PHE A 21 -4.16 15.37 -18.30
C PHE A 21 -4.08 14.37 -17.15
N GLY A 22 -3.42 13.23 -17.42
CA GLY A 22 -3.00 12.30 -16.39
C GLY A 22 -2.45 13.05 -15.18
N ASN A 23 -2.92 12.65 -14.01
CA ASN A 23 -2.57 13.31 -12.76
C ASN A 23 -1.04 13.34 -12.63
N LYS A 24 -0.46 14.54 -12.65
CA LYS A 24 1.01 14.72 -12.60
C LYS A 24 1.58 14.48 -11.20
N CYS A 25 0.71 14.44 -10.19
CA CYS A 25 1.10 14.19 -8.81
C CYS A 25 0.48 12.88 -8.35
N ASN A 26 1.31 11.96 -7.89
CA ASN A 26 0.94 10.60 -7.53
C ASN A 26 1.88 10.12 -6.40
N MET A 27 2.17 11.05 -5.47
CA MET A 27 3.22 10.89 -4.45
C MET A 27 2.85 9.81 -3.45
N ASN A 28 1.63 9.80 -2.92
CA ASN A 28 1.13 8.72 -2.08
C ASN A 28 0.66 7.54 -2.94
N ARG A 29 -0.28 7.77 -3.88
CA ARG A 29 -0.74 6.74 -4.83
C ARG A 29 -0.08 6.96 -6.20
N ASN A 30 1.02 6.31 -6.58
CA ASN A 30 1.57 5.03 -6.11
C ASN A 30 3.07 5.12 -5.73
N THR A 31 3.66 6.32 -5.78
CA THR A 31 5.11 6.50 -5.63
C THR A 31 5.60 6.05 -4.26
N SER A 32 4.82 6.29 -3.20
CA SER A 32 5.16 5.86 -1.83
C SER A 32 5.41 4.35 -1.73
N GLY A 33 4.57 3.52 -2.36
CA GLY A 33 4.74 2.07 -2.37
C GLY A 33 6.00 1.63 -3.12
N CYS A 34 6.27 2.22 -4.30
CA CYS A 34 7.48 1.94 -5.06
C CYS A 34 8.76 2.33 -4.32
N VAL A 35 8.78 3.54 -3.74
CA VAL A 35 9.90 4.04 -2.94
C VAL A 35 10.08 3.19 -1.68
N GLY A 36 8.99 2.82 -1.01
CA GLY A 36 9.01 1.94 0.14
C GLY A 36 9.60 0.56 -0.19
N ALA A 37 9.19 -0.06 -1.30
CA ALA A 37 9.75 -1.33 -1.76
C ALA A 37 11.27 -1.22 -2.01
N MET A 38 11.72 -0.16 -2.70
CA MET A 38 13.14 0.10 -2.91
C MET A 38 13.89 0.30 -1.58
N ARG A 39 13.30 1.03 -0.64
CA ARG A 39 13.90 1.29 0.67
C ARG A 39 14.02 0.00 1.49
N ILE A 40 12.98 -0.83 1.55
CA ILE A 40 13.01 -2.14 2.19
C ILE A 40 14.13 -2.99 1.57
N SER A 41 14.29 -3.01 0.25
CA SER A 41 15.37 -3.76 -0.43
C SER A 41 16.79 -3.31 -0.04
N ALA A 42 16.95 -2.04 0.32
CA ALA A 42 18.21 -1.48 0.80
C ALA A 42 18.47 -1.83 2.28
N LEU A 43 17.41 -2.03 3.06
CA LEU A 43 17.47 -2.39 4.48
C LEU A 43 17.66 -3.91 4.70
N LEU A 44 17.16 -4.75 3.80
CA LEU A 44 17.32 -6.20 3.90
C LEU A 44 18.80 -6.61 3.79
N LYS A 45 19.17 -7.60 4.60
CA LYS A 45 20.49 -8.23 4.64
C LYS A 45 20.35 -9.69 4.22
N ASP A 46 20.05 -10.58 5.17
CA ASP A 46 20.01 -12.02 4.96
C ASP A 46 18.79 -12.44 4.14
N ALA A 47 17.67 -11.74 4.31
CA ALA A 47 16.43 -11.99 3.58
C ALA A 47 16.48 -11.45 2.14
N LYS A 48 17.42 -10.56 1.81
CA LYS A 48 17.48 -9.88 0.49
C LYS A 48 17.52 -10.86 -0.68
N ASN A 49 18.30 -11.92 -0.57
CA ASN A 49 18.45 -12.93 -1.63
C ASN A 49 17.27 -13.93 -1.71
N LYS A 50 16.31 -13.83 -0.80
CA LYS A 50 15.11 -14.68 -0.71
C LYS A 50 13.82 -13.90 -0.96
N THR A 51 13.93 -12.58 -1.13
CA THR A 51 12.79 -11.69 -1.31
C THR A 51 12.81 -11.15 -2.73
N ALA A 52 11.69 -11.32 -3.44
CA ALA A 52 11.45 -10.66 -4.71
C ALA A 52 10.78 -9.30 -4.46
N PHE A 53 11.25 -8.28 -5.18
CA PHE A 53 10.61 -6.96 -5.22
C PHE A 53 9.96 -6.79 -6.59
N VAL A 54 8.64 -6.59 -6.61
CA VAL A 54 7.87 -6.52 -7.84
C VAL A 54 7.18 -5.17 -7.91
N LEU A 55 7.41 -4.45 -9.02
CA LEU A 55 6.72 -3.21 -9.34
C LEU A 55 5.80 -3.47 -10.52
N THR A 56 4.50 -3.32 -10.33
CA THR A 56 3.48 -3.62 -11.35
C THR A 56 3.02 -2.36 -12.06
N ASP A 57 2.83 -2.46 -13.37
CA ASP A 57 2.29 -1.37 -14.20
C ASP A 57 0.76 -1.48 -14.31
N TYR A 58 0.11 -0.35 -14.64
CA TYR A 58 -1.33 -0.20 -14.77
C TYR A 58 -2.14 -0.52 -13.50
N GLY A 59 -1.49 -0.54 -12.32
CA GLY A 59 -2.11 -0.85 -11.03
C GLY A 59 -3.27 0.07 -10.62
N CYS A 60 -3.39 1.27 -11.22
CA CYS A 60 -4.49 2.21 -10.92
C CYS A 60 -5.68 2.12 -11.88
N SER A 61 -5.58 1.35 -12.98
CA SER A 61 -6.61 1.29 -14.02
C SER A 61 -7.02 -0.15 -14.33
N ARG A 62 -6.19 -0.89 -15.05
CA ARG A 62 -6.52 -2.22 -15.57
C ARG A 62 -5.90 -3.35 -14.77
N HIS A 63 -5.03 -3.03 -13.80
CA HIS A 63 -4.28 -3.99 -12.99
C HIS A 63 -3.50 -5.00 -13.84
N THR A 64 -3.06 -4.60 -15.04
CA THR A 64 -2.46 -5.49 -16.03
C THR A 64 -1.20 -6.17 -15.49
N GLY A 65 -0.34 -5.42 -14.76
CA GLY A 65 0.87 -5.99 -14.18
C GLY A 65 0.58 -7.09 -13.15
N ASP A 66 -0.39 -6.86 -12.26
CA ASP A 66 -0.80 -7.86 -11.26
C ASP A 66 -1.45 -9.09 -11.91
N ASN A 67 -2.26 -8.87 -12.95
CA ASN A 67 -2.88 -9.95 -13.72
C ASN A 67 -1.82 -10.81 -14.43
N VAL A 68 -0.84 -10.18 -15.09
CA VAL A 68 0.29 -10.90 -15.69
C VAL A 68 1.06 -11.67 -14.62
N LEU A 69 1.36 -11.07 -13.47
CA LEU A 69 2.07 -11.76 -12.39
C LEU A 69 1.30 -13.00 -11.90
N ARG A 70 -0.03 -12.87 -11.74
CA ARG A 70 -0.91 -13.99 -11.38
C ARG A 70 -0.90 -15.10 -12.44
N HIS A 71 -0.84 -14.73 -13.72
CA HIS A 71 -0.88 -15.68 -14.83
C HIS A 71 0.46 -16.38 -15.07
N GLU A 72 1.58 -15.67 -14.95
CA GLU A 72 2.94 -16.15 -15.25
C GLU A 72 3.59 -16.86 -14.05
N ILE A 73 3.07 -16.66 -12.84
CA ILE A 73 3.49 -17.36 -11.62
C ILE A 73 2.31 -18.18 -11.05
N PRO A 74 1.71 -19.09 -11.85
CA PRO A 74 0.56 -19.86 -11.40
C PRO A 74 0.99 -20.86 -10.32
N ASP A 75 0.07 -21.17 -9.41
CA ASP A 75 0.19 -22.13 -8.30
C ASP A 75 1.20 -21.81 -7.20
N THR A 76 2.29 -21.07 -7.46
CA THR A 76 3.26 -20.76 -6.41
C THR A 76 2.95 -19.46 -5.68
N ILE A 77 2.28 -18.49 -6.33
CA ILE A 77 2.02 -17.17 -5.73
C ILE A 77 1.05 -17.25 -4.54
N ASP A 78 0.07 -18.18 -4.59
CA ASP A 78 -0.85 -18.47 -3.48
C ASP A 78 -0.14 -19.01 -2.23
N HIS A 79 1.05 -19.57 -2.42
CA HIS A 79 1.88 -20.11 -1.35
C HIS A 79 3.05 -19.19 -0.97
N LYS A 80 3.17 -18.03 -1.62
CA LYS A 80 4.12 -17.00 -1.21
C LYS A 80 3.49 -16.08 -0.17
N GLN A 81 4.35 -15.58 0.71
CA GLN A 81 4.00 -14.43 1.53
C GLN A 81 4.14 -13.18 0.67
N ILE A 82 3.00 -12.55 0.37
CA ILE A 82 2.95 -11.30 -0.39
C ILE A 82 2.69 -10.16 0.60
N ILE A 83 3.55 -9.13 0.59
CA ILE A 83 3.28 -7.85 1.25
C ILE A 83 3.03 -6.84 0.14
N TYR A 84 1.79 -6.36 0.05
CA TYR A 84 1.36 -5.41 -0.96
C TYR A 84 1.36 -4.00 -0.35
N LEU A 85 2.15 -3.08 -0.89
CA LEU A 85 2.23 -1.70 -0.42
C LEU A 85 1.33 -0.82 -1.27
N ASP A 86 0.29 -0.23 -0.69
CA ASP A 86 -0.61 0.70 -1.38
C ASP A 86 -0.88 1.93 -0.51
N CYS A 87 -0.48 3.10 -1.00
CA CYS A 87 -0.65 4.39 -0.32
C CYS A 87 -0.08 4.37 1.11
N ILE A 88 1.23 4.18 1.26
CA ILE A 88 1.90 4.12 2.57
C ILE A 88 2.47 5.47 3.02
N GLY A 89 2.29 6.51 2.21
CA GLY A 89 3.00 7.77 2.28
C GLY A 89 2.41 8.82 3.23
N ASN A 90 1.12 8.75 3.59
CA ASN A 90 0.49 9.83 4.37
C ASN A 90 -0.57 9.28 5.33
N GLY A 91 -0.84 10.00 6.41
CA GLY A 91 -1.84 9.66 7.42
C GLY A 91 -1.26 9.39 8.81
N ASP A 92 -2.16 9.22 9.79
CA ASP A 92 -1.81 8.99 11.19
C ASP A 92 -1.73 7.51 11.58
N THR A 93 -2.32 6.63 10.76
CA THR A 93 -2.54 5.24 11.11
C THR A 93 -2.09 4.33 9.98
N THR A 94 -1.20 3.39 10.29
CA THR A 94 -0.89 2.26 9.43
C THR A 94 -1.91 1.15 9.66
N MET A 95 -2.35 0.49 8.60
CA MET A 95 -3.30 -0.61 8.64
C MET A 95 -2.79 -1.79 7.80
N VAL A 96 -2.96 -3.00 8.34
CA VAL A 96 -2.73 -4.25 7.63
C VAL A 96 -4.07 -4.90 7.32
N GLY A 97 -4.43 -4.88 6.04
CA GLY A 97 -5.53 -5.64 5.47
C GLY A 97 -5.13 -7.10 5.24
N TYR A 98 -6.00 -8.04 5.61
CA TYR A 98 -5.75 -9.47 5.42
C TYR A 98 -7.04 -10.24 5.09
N THR A 99 -6.91 -11.36 4.41
CA THR A 99 -8.00 -12.28 4.09
C THR A 99 -8.18 -13.34 5.18
N GLU A 100 -9.33 -14.02 5.17
CA GLU A 100 -9.59 -15.12 6.10
C GLU A 100 -8.48 -16.19 6.03
N GLY A 101 -8.03 -16.67 7.19
CA GLY A 101 -6.92 -17.64 7.30
C GLY A 101 -5.52 -17.03 7.44
N HIS A 102 -5.34 -15.72 7.20
CA HIS A 102 -4.02 -15.05 7.25
C HIS A 102 -3.84 -14.09 8.43
N LYS A 103 -4.74 -14.14 9.41
CA LYS A 103 -4.73 -13.26 10.59
C LYS A 103 -3.43 -13.31 11.37
N LYS A 104 -2.85 -14.49 11.57
CA LYS A 104 -1.61 -14.67 12.35
C LYS A 104 -0.45 -13.92 11.70
N GLN A 105 -0.25 -14.08 10.39
CA GLN A 105 0.80 -13.37 9.66
C GLN A 105 0.56 -11.86 9.69
N ALA A 106 -0.70 -11.42 9.62
CA ALA A 106 -1.07 -10.02 9.75
C ALA A 106 -0.72 -9.46 11.14
N GLU A 107 -1.01 -10.19 12.22
CA GLU A 107 -0.65 -9.82 13.60
C GLU A 107 0.86 -9.70 13.79
N GLU A 108 1.63 -10.66 13.28
CA GLU A 108 3.09 -10.65 13.35
C GLU A 108 3.68 -9.44 12.60
N LEU A 109 3.19 -9.15 11.39
CA LEU A 109 3.60 -7.97 10.63
C LEU A 109 3.19 -6.68 11.35
N ALA A 110 1.93 -6.59 11.79
CA ALA A 110 1.39 -5.41 12.45
C ALA A 110 2.12 -5.06 13.74
N ALA A 111 2.62 -6.06 14.49
CA ALA A 111 3.47 -5.84 15.65
C ALA A 111 4.81 -5.15 15.29
N CYS A 112 5.36 -5.45 14.11
CA CYS A 112 6.62 -4.84 13.65
C CYS A 112 6.46 -3.42 13.10
N ILE A 113 5.27 -3.05 12.61
CA ILE A 113 5.00 -1.76 11.97
C ILE A 113 3.97 -0.90 12.73
N HIS A 114 3.62 -1.31 13.95
CA HIS A 114 2.62 -0.66 14.81
C HIS A 114 1.28 -0.39 14.10
N ALA A 115 0.77 -1.37 13.35
CA ALA A 115 -0.43 -1.22 12.54
C ALA A 115 -1.72 -1.72 13.22
N LYS A 116 -2.84 -1.13 12.83
CA LYS A 116 -4.17 -1.70 13.08
C LYS A 116 -4.45 -2.83 12.08
N LEU A 117 -5.31 -3.77 12.47
CA LEU A 117 -5.70 -4.91 11.66
C LEU A 117 -7.09 -4.72 11.07
N TYR A 118 -7.26 -5.11 9.81
CA TYR A 118 -8.55 -5.13 9.14
C TYR A 118 -8.73 -6.39 8.31
N GLN A 119 -9.78 -7.16 8.56
CA GLN A 119 -10.09 -8.34 7.76
C GLN A 119 -10.91 -7.91 6.54
N LEU A 120 -10.34 -8.11 5.35
CA LEU A 120 -10.95 -7.77 4.07
C LEU A 120 -11.99 -8.82 3.68
N THR A 121 -13.16 -8.37 3.27
CA THR A 121 -14.23 -9.23 2.75
C THR A 121 -14.10 -9.44 1.23
N PRO A 122 -14.65 -10.53 0.68
CA PRO A 122 -14.66 -10.75 -0.77
C PRO A 122 -15.30 -9.61 -1.58
N SER A 123 -16.29 -8.91 -1.00
CA SER A 123 -16.91 -7.73 -1.62
C SER A 123 -15.98 -6.53 -1.72
N GLU A 124 -15.11 -6.31 -0.73
CA GLU A 124 -14.15 -5.20 -0.71
C GLU A 124 -12.95 -5.45 -1.63
N LEU A 125 -12.60 -6.72 -1.81
CA LEU A 125 -11.59 -7.14 -2.77
C LEU A 125 -12.08 -7.07 -4.22
N LYS A 126 -13.40 -7.03 -4.41
CA LYS A 126 -14.00 -7.02 -5.75
C LYS A 126 -13.53 -5.75 -6.49
N TYR A 127 -12.80 -5.97 -7.59
CA TYR A 127 -12.20 -4.93 -8.44
C TYR A 127 -10.93 -4.26 -7.89
N THR A 128 -10.24 -4.85 -6.91
CA THR A 128 -8.91 -4.38 -6.49
C THR A 128 -7.81 -5.29 -7.07
N SER A 129 -6.62 -4.74 -7.35
CA SER A 129 -5.45 -5.55 -7.72
C SER A 129 -5.06 -6.53 -6.62
N PHE A 130 -5.34 -6.21 -5.36
CA PHE A 130 -5.03 -7.09 -4.24
C PHE A 130 -5.79 -8.43 -4.29
N SER A 131 -6.92 -8.50 -5.00
CA SER A 131 -7.66 -9.76 -5.22
C SER A 131 -6.85 -10.86 -5.93
N TYR A 132 -5.76 -10.51 -6.62
CA TYR A 132 -4.85 -11.48 -7.24
C TYR A 132 -3.93 -12.20 -6.24
N TYR A 133 -3.91 -11.76 -4.97
CA TYR A 133 -3.04 -12.30 -3.92
C TYR A 133 -3.84 -12.79 -2.71
N PRO A 134 -4.52 -13.95 -2.78
CA PRO A 134 -5.37 -14.46 -1.70
C PRO A 134 -4.68 -14.61 -0.35
N SER A 135 -3.36 -14.89 -0.35
CA SER A 135 -2.52 -15.04 0.86
C SER A 135 -1.80 -13.75 1.28
N GLY A 136 -2.05 -12.65 0.57
CA GLY A 136 -1.34 -11.39 0.76
C GLY A 136 -1.71 -10.65 2.03
N LEU A 137 -0.85 -9.70 2.41
CA LEU A 137 -1.08 -8.69 3.42
C LEU A 137 -1.01 -7.32 2.76
N LEU A 138 -2.09 -6.55 2.82
CA LEU A 138 -2.17 -5.19 2.28
C LEU A 138 -1.72 -4.20 3.34
N VAL A 139 -0.63 -3.48 3.12
CA VAL A 139 -0.16 -2.42 4.00
C VAL A 139 -0.53 -1.08 3.39
N THR A 140 -1.25 -0.28 4.17
CA THR A 140 -1.68 1.06 3.77
C THR A 140 -1.57 2.03 4.95
N ARG A 141 -1.44 3.31 4.67
CA ARG A 141 -1.42 4.37 5.67
C ARG A 141 -2.44 5.44 5.30
N GLY A 142 -3.19 5.91 6.29
CA GLY A 142 -4.21 6.93 6.09
C GLY A 142 -4.72 7.49 7.41
N PHE A 143 -5.83 8.22 7.33
CA PHE A 143 -6.47 8.83 8.48
C PHE A 143 -7.56 7.92 9.01
N TYR A 144 -7.42 7.43 10.25
CA TYR A 144 -8.35 6.47 10.81
C TYR A 144 -9.76 7.04 10.98
N LYS A 145 -10.77 6.22 10.67
CA LYS A 145 -12.18 6.54 10.81
C LYS A 145 -12.80 5.59 11.84
N GLU A 146 -13.17 6.12 13.00
CA GLU A 146 -13.75 5.31 14.09
C GLU A 146 -15.06 4.61 13.67
N GLU A 147 -15.89 5.27 12.88
CA GLU A 147 -17.19 4.77 12.43
C GLU A 147 -17.10 3.52 11.55
N SER A 148 -16.13 3.48 10.64
CA SER A 148 -15.94 2.39 9.67
C SER A 148 -14.78 1.47 10.05
N LYS A 149 -13.98 1.85 11.05
CA LYS A 149 -12.79 1.14 11.53
C LYS A 149 -11.74 0.88 10.44
N ILE A 150 -11.73 1.71 9.41
CA ILE A 150 -10.75 1.70 8.31
C ILE A 150 -9.99 3.02 8.27
N VAL A 151 -8.91 3.05 7.50
CA VAL A 151 -8.24 4.30 7.16
C VAL A 151 -8.87 4.90 5.91
N SER A 152 -9.00 6.22 5.91
CA SER A 152 -9.36 7.01 4.73
C SER A 152 -8.09 7.58 4.11
N ILE A 153 -7.98 7.50 2.80
CA ILE A 153 -6.84 8.02 2.04
C ILE A 153 -7.37 9.12 1.11
N PRO A 154 -7.43 10.38 1.60
CA PRO A 154 -7.97 11.48 0.83
C PRO A 154 -7.07 11.78 -0.37
N ASP A 155 -7.63 12.50 -1.33
CA ASP A 155 -6.88 13.11 -2.45
C ASP A 155 -6.18 12.15 -3.41
N THR A 156 -6.31 10.84 -3.21
CA THR A 156 -5.81 9.85 -4.18
C THR A 156 -6.44 10.06 -5.55
N ALA A 157 -5.63 9.90 -6.61
CA ALA A 157 -6.02 10.16 -8.00
C ALA A 157 -6.45 11.62 -8.29
N THR A 158 -6.12 12.57 -7.43
CA THR A 158 -6.27 14.01 -7.69
C THR A 158 -4.92 14.73 -7.63
N LYS A 159 -4.86 15.97 -8.11
CA LYS A 159 -3.62 16.77 -8.07
C LYS A 159 -3.14 17.07 -6.65
N GLN A 160 -3.97 16.80 -5.65
CA GLN A 160 -3.70 16.96 -4.23
C GLN A 160 -2.99 15.71 -3.64
N ASP A 161 -2.73 14.67 -4.45
CA ASP A 161 -1.85 13.56 -4.09
C ASP A 161 -0.36 13.96 -4.19
N ASP A 162 0.02 14.98 -3.41
CA ASP A 162 1.34 15.61 -3.40
C ASP A 162 2.04 15.52 -2.04
N THR A 163 1.37 14.95 -1.04
CA THR A 163 1.82 14.92 0.35
C THR A 163 2.29 13.53 0.75
N VAL A 164 3.50 13.47 1.32
CA VAL A 164 4.10 12.28 1.93
C VAL A 164 4.80 12.69 3.22
N ASP A 165 4.75 11.84 4.23
CA ASP A 165 5.53 11.87 5.47
C ASP A 165 6.71 10.88 5.33
N PRO A 166 7.92 11.37 4.98
CA PRO A 166 9.06 10.50 4.73
C PRO A 166 9.53 9.74 5.97
N ASP A 167 9.40 10.34 7.15
CA ASP A 167 9.84 9.73 8.41
C ASP A 167 8.92 8.56 8.78
N ALA A 168 7.60 8.73 8.61
CA ALA A 168 6.65 7.64 8.78
C ALA A 168 6.85 6.50 7.77
N VAL A 169 7.16 6.83 6.50
CA VAL A 169 7.50 5.83 5.48
C VAL A 169 8.77 5.08 5.86
N GLU A 170 9.78 5.77 6.36
CA GLU A 170 11.05 5.17 6.79
C GLU A 170 10.84 4.21 7.98
N GLU A 171 10.09 4.62 9.00
CA GLU A 171 9.74 3.77 10.15
C GLU A 171 9.01 2.50 9.69
N LEU A 172 8.01 2.65 8.82
CA LEU A 172 7.27 1.53 8.25
C LEU A 172 8.20 0.59 7.48
N CYS A 173 9.10 1.12 6.63
CA CYS A 173 10.06 0.31 5.87
C CYS A 173 11.02 -0.47 6.79
N GLN A 174 11.48 0.14 7.88
CA GLN A 174 12.33 -0.54 8.88
C GLN A 174 11.57 -1.67 9.58
N GLY A 175 10.30 -1.45 9.94
CA GLY A 175 9.46 -2.49 10.54
C GLY A 175 9.21 -3.66 9.59
N ILE A 176 8.90 -3.40 8.31
CA ILE A 176 8.75 -4.48 7.31
C ILE A 176 10.07 -5.22 7.07
N ALA A 177 11.20 -4.52 6.99
CA ALA A 177 12.50 -5.16 6.86
C ALA A 177 12.82 -6.06 8.07
N SER A 178 12.51 -5.60 9.29
CA SER A 178 12.70 -6.37 10.52
C SER A 178 11.84 -7.63 10.54
N TYR A 179 10.57 -7.52 10.10
CA TYR A 179 9.66 -8.64 9.93
C TYR A 179 10.23 -9.69 8.98
N GLN A 180 10.74 -9.27 7.82
CA GLN A 180 11.31 -10.17 6.81
C GLN A 180 12.63 -10.83 7.26
N GLU A 181 13.43 -10.13 8.04
CA GLU A 181 14.65 -10.67 8.65
C GLU A 181 14.37 -11.63 9.82
N LYS A 182 13.11 -11.69 10.30
CA LYS A 182 12.69 -12.43 11.52
C LYS A 182 13.53 -12.08 12.75
N LYS A 183 14.03 -10.84 12.83
CA LYS A 183 14.79 -10.33 13.97
C LYS A 183 13.81 -9.61 14.90
N PRO A 184 13.75 -9.95 16.21
CA PRO A 184 12.96 -9.18 17.17
C PRO A 184 13.44 -7.72 17.17
N ILE A 185 12.50 -6.78 17.30
CA ILE A 185 12.83 -5.36 17.51
C ILE A 185 13.48 -5.24 18.89
N GLU A 186 14.76 -4.85 18.95
CA GLU A 186 15.38 -4.40 20.19
C GLU A 186 14.72 -3.07 20.59
N ARG A 187 13.86 -3.08 21.61
CA ARG A 187 13.48 -1.85 22.29
C ARG A 187 14.73 -1.27 22.94
N LYS A 188 15.06 -0.02 22.64
CA LYS A 188 15.99 0.74 23.46
C LYS A 188 15.35 0.90 24.84
N GLU A 189 15.88 0.20 25.83
CA GLU A 189 15.60 0.51 27.22
C GLU A 189 16.17 1.91 27.50
N THR A 190 15.28 2.87 27.73
CA THR A 190 15.65 4.12 28.38
C THR A 190 16.06 3.75 29.81
N LYS A 191 17.36 3.78 30.10
CA LYS A 191 17.85 3.74 31.47
C LYS A 191 17.36 5.00 32.18
N GLU A 192 16.28 4.90 32.94
CA GLU A 192 16.10 5.81 34.06
C GLU A 192 17.12 5.41 35.13
N ILE A 193 18.17 6.22 35.19
CA ILE A 193 19.05 6.33 36.35
C ILE A 193 18.20 6.98 37.44
N ASN A 194 18.03 6.31 38.57
CA ASN A 194 17.89 6.97 39.86
C ASN A 194 18.58 6.09 40.91
N ASP A 195 19.88 6.35 41.02
CA ASP A 195 20.65 6.13 42.24
C ASP A 195 20.21 7.17 43.30
N HIS A 196 20.43 6.79 44.57
CA HIS A 196 20.30 7.53 45.83
C HIS A 196 18.94 7.39 46.53
N GLU A 197 18.89 6.61 47.63
CA GLU A 197 19.28 7.03 49.00
C GLU A 197 18.54 8.27 49.49
#